data_AF-A0A4Q2ZAZ8-F1
#
_entry.id   AF-A0A4Q2ZAZ8-F1
#
_cell.length_a   1.000
_cell.length_b   1.000
_cell.length_c   1.000
_cell.angle_alpha   90.00
_cell.angle_beta   90.00
_cell.angle_gamma   90.00
#
_symmetry.space_group_name_H-M   'P 1'
#
loop_
_entity.id
_entity.type
_entity.pdbx_description
1 polymer ?
#
loop_
_entity_poly.entity_id
_entity_poly.type
_entity_poly.pdbx_seq_one_letter_code
_entity_poly.pdbx_strand_id
1 'polypeptide(L)'
;DYSLGSHVAALGVSFSTPAMGPRFAEGVFVGEHGSWNRSQPSGYKVVFVPFRGGKPAGPPIDFVTGFLGSDGKTRGRPVGVSVDPRGGLIVADDLSNTIWRVTPAQAP
;
A
#
# COMPACT_ATOMS: atom_id res chain seq x y z
N ASP A 1 7.41 -9.83 -14.59
CA ASP A 1 8.09 -9.21 -13.43
C ASP A 1 7.72 -7.73 -13.39
N TYR A 2 7.64 -7.14 -12.20
CA TYR A 2 7.37 -5.72 -11.97
C TYR A 2 8.21 -5.22 -10.79
N SER A 3 9.05 -4.22 -11.04
CA SER A 3 9.95 -3.69 -10.00
C SER A 3 9.25 -2.66 -9.13
N LEU A 4 9.30 -2.88 -7.81
CA LEU A 4 8.85 -1.92 -6.78
C LEU A 4 9.98 -1.03 -6.25
N GLY A 5 11.21 -1.25 -6.74
CA GLY A 5 12.41 -0.58 -6.23
C GLY A 5 13.06 -1.31 -5.06
N SER A 6 14.33 -0.98 -4.82
CA SER A 6 15.15 -1.68 -3.84
C SER A 6 14.78 -1.31 -2.40
N HIS A 7 14.86 -2.31 -1.52
CA HIS A 7 14.71 -2.17 -0.06
C HIS A 7 13.35 -1.65 0.43
N VAL A 8 12.30 -1.61 -0.40
CA VAL A 8 10.94 -1.25 0.06
C VAL A 8 10.35 -2.24 1.06
N ALA A 9 10.89 -3.48 1.08
CA ALA A 9 10.40 -4.60 1.89
C ALA A 9 8.91 -4.84 1.69
N ALA A 10 8.54 -5.28 0.48
CA ALA A 10 7.16 -5.64 0.16
C ALA A 10 6.76 -6.93 0.89
N LEU A 11 5.83 -6.83 1.84
CA LEU A 11 5.43 -7.96 2.71
C LEU A 11 3.95 -8.36 2.58
N GLY A 12 3.14 -7.56 1.90
CA GLY A 12 1.73 -7.86 1.66
C GLY A 12 1.32 -7.50 0.24
N VAL A 13 0.42 -8.30 -0.34
CA VAL A 13 -0.11 -8.11 -1.69
C VAL A 13 -1.59 -8.45 -1.72
N SER A 14 -2.40 -7.61 -2.35
CA SER A 14 -3.83 -7.88 -2.53
C SER A 14 -4.31 -7.33 -3.87
N PHE A 15 -4.94 -8.18 -4.68
CA PHE A 15 -5.62 -7.73 -5.88
C PHE A 15 -6.85 -6.92 -5.51
N SER A 16 -7.04 -5.81 -6.21
CA SER A 16 -8.20 -4.96 -6.02
C SER A 16 -9.46 -5.57 -6.62
N THR A 17 -10.59 -4.95 -6.31
CA THR A 17 -11.91 -5.31 -6.84
C THR A 17 -12.66 -4.06 -7.28
N PRO A 18 -13.72 -4.19 -8.09
CA PRO A 18 -14.56 -3.05 -8.47
C PRO A 18 -15.14 -2.26 -7.29
N ALA A 19 -15.26 -2.88 -6.10
CA ALA A 19 -15.74 -2.21 -4.90
C ALA A 19 -14.84 -1.05 -4.44
N MET A 20 -13.55 -1.05 -4.79
CA MET A 20 -12.62 0.05 -4.49
C MET A 20 -12.87 1.33 -5.32
N GLY A 21 -13.87 1.31 -6.22
CA GLY A 21 -14.23 2.43 -7.06
C GLY A 21 -13.40 2.53 -8.35
N PRO A 22 -13.80 3.39 -9.29
CA PRO A 22 -13.32 3.36 -10.67
C PRO A 22 -11.80 3.59 -10.81
N ARG A 23 -11.21 4.38 -9.90
CA ARG A 23 -9.77 4.68 -9.94
C ARG A 23 -8.90 3.49 -9.50
N PHE A 24 -9.42 2.64 -8.63
CA PHE A 24 -8.65 1.57 -8.00
C PHE A 24 -9.25 0.19 -8.26
N ALA A 25 -10.18 0.06 -9.20
CA ALA A 25 -10.90 -1.18 -9.48
C ALA A 25 -10.02 -2.30 -10.08
N GLU A 26 -9.03 -1.93 -10.90
CA GLU A 26 -8.16 -2.88 -11.60
C GLU A 26 -6.69 -2.60 -11.25
N GLY A 27 -6.14 -3.38 -10.32
CA GLY A 27 -4.76 -3.25 -9.88
C GLY A 27 -4.46 -4.05 -8.62
N VAL A 28 -3.31 -3.75 -8.01
CA VAL A 28 -2.78 -4.48 -6.86
C VAL A 28 -2.31 -3.51 -5.80
N PHE A 29 -2.73 -3.72 -4.55
CA PHE A 29 -2.17 -3.05 -3.39
C PHE A 29 -0.97 -3.82 -2.87
N VAL A 30 0.09 -3.09 -2.51
CA VAL A 30 1.31 -3.66 -1.95
C VAL A 30 1.70 -2.92 -0.68
N GLY A 31 1.83 -3.66 0.43
CA GLY A 31 2.35 -3.13 1.70
C GLY A 31 3.88 -3.11 1.70
N GLU A 32 4.46 -1.92 1.79
CA GLU A 32 5.91 -1.69 1.84
C GLU A 32 6.34 -1.37 3.28
N HIS A 33 6.95 -2.36 3.94
CA HIS A 33 7.32 -2.34 5.35
C HIS A 33 8.44 -1.35 5.71
N GLY A 34 9.20 -0.95 4.70
CA GLY A 34 10.24 0.06 4.82
C GLY A 34 11.64 -0.51 5.02
N SER A 35 12.62 0.20 4.46
CA SER A 35 14.04 -0.16 4.46
C SER A 35 14.69 -0.01 5.83
N TRP A 36 15.43 -1.03 6.29
CA TRP A 36 16.28 -0.91 7.47
C TRP A 36 17.76 -0.61 7.15
N ASN A 37 18.22 -0.91 5.93
CA ASN A 37 19.62 -0.82 5.51
C ASN A 37 19.83 0.15 4.33
N ARG A 38 19.43 1.42 4.50
CA ARG A 38 19.59 2.45 3.46
C ARG A 38 19.74 3.82 4.09
N SER A 39 20.65 4.65 3.56
CA SER A 39 20.85 6.02 4.03
C SER A 39 19.68 6.95 3.71
N GLN A 40 19.05 6.75 2.55
CA GLN A 40 17.77 7.37 2.18
C GLN A 40 16.66 6.31 2.35
N PRO A 41 15.76 6.44 3.33
CA PRO A 41 14.69 5.47 3.53
C PRO A 41 13.83 5.24 2.28
N SER A 42 13.34 4.01 2.11
CA SER A 42 12.44 3.59 1.03
C SER A 42 11.30 2.76 1.61
N GLY A 43 10.13 2.75 0.98
CA GLY A 43 8.93 2.09 1.50
C GLY A 43 8.17 2.93 2.53
N TYR A 44 7.70 2.30 3.62
CA TYR A 44 6.87 2.93 4.66
C TYR A 44 5.55 3.47 4.12
N LYS A 45 4.87 2.65 3.31
CA LYS A 45 3.62 3.02 2.65
C LYS A 45 2.87 1.80 2.14
N VAL A 46 1.63 2.03 1.72
CA VAL A 46 0.94 1.14 0.80
C VAL A 46 0.88 1.82 -0.56
N VAL A 47 1.29 1.11 -1.61
CA VAL A 47 1.17 1.55 -3.00
C VAL A 47 0.09 0.77 -3.72
N PHE A 48 -0.44 1.36 -4.80
CA PHE A 48 -1.32 0.72 -5.76
C PHE A 48 -0.64 0.66 -7.12
N VAL A 49 -0.48 -0.54 -7.67
CA VAL A 49 0.01 -0.74 -9.04
C VAL A 49 -1.20 -0.91 -9.96
N PRO A 50 -1.43 0.00 -10.93
CA PRO A 50 -2.56 -0.12 -11.85
C PRO A 50 -2.34 -1.32 -12.79
N PHE A 51 -3.41 -2.05 -13.10
CA PHE A 51 -3.39 -3.15 -14.06
C PHE A 51 -4.31 -2.85 -15.25
N ARG A 52 -4.00 -3.47 -16.38
CA ARG A 52 -4.85 -3.55 -17.56
C ARG A 52 -4.64 -4.88 -18.24
N GLY A 53 -5.71 -5.67 -18.41
CA GLY A 53 -5.64 -6.95 -19.12
C GLY A 53 -4.67 -7.94 -18.46
N GLY A 54 -4.69 -7.98 -17.12
CA GLY A 54 -3.86 -8.89 -16.32
C GLY A 54 -2.38 -8.51 -16.22
N LYS A 55 -1.98 -7.32 -16.69
CA LYS A 55 -0.60 -6.84 -16.63
C LYS A 55 -0.52 -5.47 -15.95
N PRO A 56 0.59 -5.15 -15.23
CA PRO A 56 0.84 -3.80 -14.75
C PRO A 56 0.80 -2.78 -15.89
N ALA A 57 0.14 -1.65 -15.68
CA ALA A 57 -0.17 -0.65 -16.68
C ALA A 57 0.31 0.76 -16.31
N GLY A 58 1.32 0.86 -15.44
CA GLY A 58 1.88 2.14 -15.02
C GLY A 58 2.78 2.03 -13.79
N PRO A 59 3.33 3.18 -13.34
CA PRO A 59 4.09 3.26 -12.09
C PRO A 59 3.18 3.03 -10.87
N PRO A 60 3.76 2.65 -9.71
CA PRO A 60 3.01 2.56 -8.46
C PRO A 60 2.49 3.95 -8.07
N ILE A 61 1.30 3.98 -7.48
CA ILE A 61 0.65 5.17 -6.94
C ILE A 61 0.65 5.05 -5.43
N ASP A 62 1.16 6.07 -4.74
CA ASP A 62 1.08 6.13 -3.27
C ASP A 62 -0.39 6.17 -2.83
N PHE A 63 -0.80 5.21 -1.99
CA PHE A 63 -2.19 5.06 -1.54
C PHE A 63 -2.35 5.38 -0.05
N VAL A 64 -1.51 4.81 0.82
CA VAL A 64 -1.42 5.17 2.25
C VAL A 64 0.00 5.55 2.58
N THR A 65 0.23 6.77 3.07
CA THR A 65 1.55 7.31 3.40
C THR A 65 1.55 7.93 4.80
N GLY A 66 2.69 8.48 5.22
CA GLY A 66 2.85 9.12 6.54
C GLY A 66 3.37 8.20 7.64
N PHE A 67 3.59 6.91 7.33
CA PHE A 67 4.23 5.96 8.25
C PHE A 67 5.70 6.30 8.54
N LEU A 68 6.38 7.01 7.64
CA LEU A 68 7.64 7.68 7.92
C LEU A 68 7.40 9.19 7.92
N GLY A 69 7.71 9.84 9.04
CA GLY A 69 7.61 11.29 9.18
C GLY A 69 8.72 12.05 8.48
N SER A 70 8.46 13.31 8.15
CA SER A 70 9.48 14.26 7.67
C SER A 70 10.58 14.53 8.71
N ASP A 71 10.31 14.25 9.98
CA ASP A 71 11.26 14.26 11.10
C ASP A 71 12.11 12.99 11.18
N GLY A 72 11.99 12.08 10.21
CA GLY A 72 12.70 10.80 10.17
C GLY A 72 12.16 9.76 11.15
N LYS A 73 11.10 10.06 11.89
CA LYS A 73 10.51 9.11 12.84
C LYS A 73 9.56 8.16 12.13
N THR A 74 9.80 6.87 12.32
CA THR A 74 8.87 5.82 11.90
C THR A 74 7.68 5.76 12.85
N ARG A 75 6.48 5.93 12.31
CA ARG A 75 5.19 5.90 13.01
C ARG A 75 4.39 4.64 12.72
N GLY A 76 4.76 3.90 11.67
CA GLY A 76 4.24 2.57 11.41
C GLY A 76 5.03 1.84 10.32
N ARG A 77 4.73 0.56 10.12
CA ARG A 77 5.37 -0.31 9.13
C ARG A 77 4.33 -1.28 8.55
N PRO A 78 3.79 -0.98 7.36
CA PRO A 78 2.79 -1.83 6.72
C PRO A 78 3.31 -3.24 6.43
N VAL A 79 2.54 -4.27 6.81
CA VAL A 79 2.83 -5.69 6.54
C VAL A 79 1.77 -6.28 5.61
N GLY A 80 0.68 -6.80 6.16
CA GLY A 80 -0.41 -7.40 5.40
C GLY A 80 -1.38 -6.35 4.87
N VAL A 81 -1.87 -6.54 3.64
CA VAL A 81 -2.94 -5.73 3.05
C VAL A 81 -4.04 -6.63 2.48
N SER A 82 -5.29 -6.19 2.57
CA SER A 82 -6.43 -6.91 1.98
C SER A 82 -7.55 -5.94 1.62
N VAL A 83 -8.22 -6.15 0.49
CA VAL A 83 -9.44 -5.41 0.12
C VAL A 83 -10.65 -6.09 0.74
N ASP A 84 -11.44 -5.35 1.53
CA ASP A 84 -12.68 -5.84 2.09
C ASP A 84 -13.82 -5.86 1.04
N PRO A 85 -14.90 -6.64 1.27
CA PRO A 85 -16.00 -6.77 0.31
C PRO A 85 -16.78 -5.47 0.02
N ARG A 86 -16.59 -4.42 0.83
CA ARG A 86 -17.26 -3.12 0.72
C ARG A 86 -16.35 -2.03 0.10
N GLY A 87 -15.16 -2.38 -0.38
CA GLY A 87 -14.25 -1.41 -0.98
C GLY A 87 -13.42 -0.60 0.02
N GLY A 88 -13.14 -1.18 1.20
CA GLY A 88 -12.12 -0.66 2.11
C GLY A 88 -10.81 -1.42 2.00
N LEU A 89 -9.68 -0.73 2.12
CA LEU A 89 -8.38 -1.38 2.26
C LEU A 89 -8.06 -1.61 3.74
N ILE A 90 -7.85 -2.86 4.12
CA ILE A 90 -7.32 -3.27 5.41
C ILE A 90 -5.79 -3.27 5.35
N VAL A 91 -5.15 -2.63 6.32
CA VAL A 91 -3.68 -2.57 6.44
C VAL A 91 -3.28 -2.97 7.85
N ALA A 92 -2.46 -4.01 7.97
CA ALA A 92 -1.80 -4.35 9.22
C ALA A 92 -0.49 -3.56 9.36
N ASP A 93 -0.28 -2.97 10.53
CA ASP A 93 0.92 -2.23 10.90
C ASP A 93 1.49 -2.83 12.18
N ASP A 94 2.63 -3.51 12.06
CA ASP A 94 3.24 -4.25 13.18
C ASP A 94 3.98 -3.34 14.17
N LEU A 95 4.53 -2.22 13.72
CA LEU A 95 5.24 -1.28 14.59
C LEU A 95 4.28 -0.58 15.57
N SER A 96 3.12 -0.14 15.07
CA SER A 96 2.12 0.53 15.91
C SER A 96 1.10 -0.44 16.53
N ASN A 97 1.17 -1.73 16.20
CA ASN A 97 0.20 -2.76 16.60
C ASN A 97 -1.25 -2.34 16.25
N THR A 98 -1.45 -1.83 15.04
CA THR A 98 -2.72 -1.26 14.57
C THR A 98 -3.20 -1.95 13.30
N ILE A 99 -4.51 -2.20 13.21
CA ILE A 99 -5.19 -2.55 11.95
C ILE A 99 -5.96 -1.33 11.47
N TRP A 100 -5.58 -0.81 10.31
CA TRP A 100 -6.26 0.30 9.66
C TRP A 100 -7.32 -0.24 8.70
N ARG A 101 -8.47 0.44 8.64
CA ARG A 101 -9.43 0.31 7.54
C ARG A 101 -9.53 1.65 6.83
N VAL A 102 -9.01 1.71 5.61
CA VAL A 102 -8.95 2.92 4.78
C VAL A 102 -10.12 2.91 3.81
N THR A 103 -10.96 3.95 3.89
CA THR A 103 -12.13 4.13 3.02
C THR A 103 -12.19 5.54 2.45
N PRO A 104 -12.92 5.75 1.35
CA PRO A 104 -13.28 7.10 0.90
C PRO A 104 -13.94 7.91 2.03
N ALA A 105 -13.68 9.22 2.07
CA ALA A 105 -14.23 10.13 3.08
C ALA A 105 -15.76 10.29 2.97
N GLN A 106 -16.32 10.06 1.79
CA GLN A 106 -17.75 9.91 1.55
C GLN A 106 -18.01 8.56 0.92
N ALA A 107 -18.90 7.77 1.53
CA ALA A 107 -19.47 6.62 0.86
C ALA A 107 -20.26 7.10 -0.37
N PRO A 108 -20.21 6.38 -1.50
CA PRO A 108 -21.06 6.69 -2.65
C PRO A 108 -22.54 6.69 -2.28
#